data_AF-A0A969GWB3-F1
#
_entry.id   AF-A0A969GWB3-F1
#
_cell.length_a   1.000
_cell.length_b   1.000
_cell.length_c   1.000
_cell.angle_alpha   90.00
_cell.angle_beta   90.00
_cell.angle_gamma   90.00
#
_symmetry.space_group_name_H-M   'P 1'
#
loop_
_entity.id
_entity.type
_entity.pdbx_description
1 polymer ?
#
loop_
_entity_poly.entity_id
_entity_poly.type
_entity_poly.pdbx_seq_one_letter_code
_entity_poly.pdbx_strand_id
1 'polypeptide(L)'
;MESNLLLPTEIILSNTRSTLGHLYLDWNPQPGAYLEVEGQTYLVLERKHRYLLKSGRYQIHKISLHVQKTHTPVEKSLVDGRWVIGDTTCTYNARSELLRCAVNPSGPCDRCLHYHPSENF
;
A
#
# COMPACT_ATOMS: atom_id res chain seq x y z
N MET A 1 5.52 24.77 12.22
CA MET A 1 4.76 23.79 13.02
C MET A 1 3.46 23.53 12.30
N GLU A 2 3.47 22.55 11.39
CA GLU A 2 2.23 22.12 10.73
C GLU A 2 1.36 21.48 11.80
N SER A 3 0.21 22.11 12.04
CA SER A 3 -0.81 21.60 12.94
C SER A 3 -1.22 20.22 12.47
N ASN A 4 -1.01 19.24 13.35
CA ASN A 4 -1.44 17.85 13.23
C ASN A 4 -2.99 17.77 13.36
N LEU A 5 -3.71 18.54 12.54
CA LEU A 5 -5.15 18.48 12.42
C LEU A 5 -5.45 17.15 11.74
N LEU A 6 -5.97 16.20 12.51
CA LEU A 6 -6.60 14.99 12.02
C LEU A 6 -7.65 15.39 10.98
N LEU A 7 -7.28 15.33 9.71
CA LEU A 7 -8.18 15.68 8.62
C LEU A 7 -9.12 14.49 8.37
N PRO A 8 -10.42 14.74 8.17
CA PRO A 8 -11.32 13.68 7.77
C PRO A 8 -10.81 13.10 6.44
N THR A 9 -10.59 11.79 6.45
CA THR A 9 -10.06 11.06 5.30
C THR A 9 -11.10 10.07 4.82
N GLU A 10 -11.55 10.24 3.59
CA GLU A 10 -12.47 9.31 2.94
C GLU A 10 -11.70 8.24 2.17
N ILE A 11 -12.06 6.99 2.40
CA ILE A 11 -11.45 5.84 1.74
C ILE A 11 -12.38 5.38 0.62
N ILE A 12 -11.86 5.34 -0.60
CA ILE A 12 -12.64 5.08 -1.82
C ILE A 12 -12.00 3.92 -2.58
N LEU A 13 -12.77 2.91 -2.95
CA LEU A 13 -12.30 1.86 -3.85
C LEU A 13 -12.01 2.44 -5.24
N SER A 14 -10.81 2.21 -5.76
CA SER A 14 -10.38 2.79 -7.04
C SER A 14 -11.22 2.26 -8.22
N ASN A 15 -11.52 0.96 -8.22
CA ASN A 15 -12.23 0.28 -9.30
C ASN A 15 -13.72 0.63 -9.39
N THR A 16 -14.40 0.73 -8.26
CA THR A 16 -15.86 0.92 -8.18
C THR A 16 -16.26 2.34 -7.78
N ARG A 17 -15.29 3.16 -7.33
CA ARG A 17 -15.51 4.51 -6.76
C ARG A 17 -16.43 4.51 -5.54
N SER A 18 -16.71 3.36 -4.94
CA SER A 18 -17.52 3.27 -3.73
C SER A 18 -16.73 3.70 -2.51
N THR A 19 -17.38 4.41 -1.60
CA THR A 19 -16.78 4.83 -0.34
C THR A 19 -16.83 3.68 0.65
N LEU A 20 -15.66 3.26 1.14
CA LEU A 20 -15.54 2.26 2.21
C LEU A 20 -15.83 2.88 3.58
N GLY A 21 -15.48 4.14 3.77
CA GLY A 21 -15.73 4.83 5.04
C GLY A 21 -14.98 6.14 5.16
N HIS A 22 -15.11 6.73 6.36
CA HIS A 22 -14.43 7.95 6.75
C HIS A 22 -13.62 7.68 8.02
N LEU A 23 -12.31 7.94 7.95
CA LEU A 23 -11.37 7.71 9.04
C LEU A 23 -10.64 9.00 9.38
N TYR A 24 -10.27 9.14 10.64
CA TYR A 24 -9.26 10.11 11.08
C TYR A 24 -7.94 9.35 11.19
N LEU A 25 -7.03 9.65 10.27
CA LEU A 25 -5.70 9.03 10.26
C LEU A 25 -4.72 9.94 11.00
N ASP A 26 -3.98 9.36 11.93
CA ASP A 26 -2.90 10.01 12.69
C ASP A 26 -1.57 10.08 11.93
N TRP A 27 -1.56 9.56 10.70
CA TRP A 27 -0.44 9.58 9.78
C TRP A 27 -0.88 10.01 8.37
N ASN A 28 0.08 10.32 7.51
CA ASN A 28 -0.16 10.87 6.18
C ASN A 28 0.18 9.85 5.06
N PRO A 29 -0.72 8.88 4.77
CA PRO A 29 -0.46 7.82 3.79
C PRO A 29 -0.20 8.37 2.39
N GLN A 30 0.94 8.01 1.81
CA GLN A 30 1.27 8.31 0.41
C GLN A 30 0.86 7.15 -0.50
N PRO A 31 0.73 7.38 -1.82
CA PRO A 31 0.66 6.29 -2.79
C PRO A 31 1.77 5.26 -2.55
N GLY A 32 1.42 3.97 -2.61
CA GLY A 32 2.30 2.85 -2.23
C GLY A 32 2.17 2.41 -0.76
N ALA A 33 1.58 3.24 0.10
CA ALA A 33 1.34 2.86 1.49
C ALA A 33 0.16 1.88 1.63
N TYR A 34 0.17 1.09 2.69
CA TYR A 34 -0.90 0.15 3.02
C TYR A 34 -1.75 0.69 4.16
N LEU A 35 -3.06 0.44 4.11
CA LEU A 35 -3.99 0.71 5.20
C LEU A 35 -4.87 -0.51 5.48
N GLU A 36 -5.27 -0.67 6.73
CA GLU A 36 -6.25 -1.67 7.13
C GLU A 36 -7.59 -0.98 7.38
N VAL A 37 -8.66 -1.51 6.78
CA VAL A 37 -10.04 -1.07 7.01
C VAL A 37 -10.88 -2.31 7.24
N GLU A 38 -11.53 -2.40 8.40
CA GLU A 38 -12.39 -3.53 8.78
C GLU A 38 -11.70 -4.91 8.65
N GLY A 39 -10.41 -5.00 9.00
CA GLY A 39 -9.63 -6.24 8.92
C GLY A 39 -9.22 -6.65 7.50
N GLN A 40 -9.42 -5.78 6.51
CA GLN A 40 -8.93 -5.97 5.16
C GLN A 40 -7.83 -4.96 4.84
N THR A 41 -6.71 -5.45 4.30
CA THR A 41 -5.63 -4.59 3.81
C THR A 41 -5.96 -4.01 2.44
N TYR A 42 -5.61 -2.74 2.26
CA TYR A 42 -5.72 -2.00 1.00
C TYR A 42 -4.41 -1.27 0.69
N LEU A 43 -4.06 -1.21 -0.59
CA LEU A 43 -2.95 -0.41 -1.11
C LEU A 43 -3.47 0.97 -1.53
N VAL A 44 -2.82 2.05 -1.08
CA VAL A 44 -3.12 3.42 -1.53
C VAL A 44 -2.54 3.61 -2.93
N LEU A 45 -3.40 3.92 -3.90
CA LEU A 45 -3.01 4.23 -5.28
C LEU A 45 -2.93 5.73 -5.53
N GLU A 46 -3.89 6.49 -5.00
CA GLU A 46 -3.91 7.93 -5.14
C GLU A 46 -4.32 8.61 -3.84
N ARG A 47 -3.76 9.79 -3.60
CA ARG A 47 -4.17 10.68 -2.52
C ARG A 47 -4.58 12.03 -3.09
N LYS A 48 -5.82 12.43 -2.81
CA LYS A 48 -6.39 13.70 -3.28
C LYS A 48 -6.68 14.61 -2.10
N HIS A 49 -6.17 15.83 -2.16
CA HIS A 49 -6.58 16.90 -1.27
C HIS A 49 -7.86 17.55 -1.78
N ARG A 50 -8.82 17.79 -0.89
CA ARG A 50 -9.94 18.70 -1.15
C ARG A 50 -9.72 19.97 -0.35
N TYR A 51 -9.65 21.08 -1.06
CA TYR A 51 -9.47 22.41 -0.49
C TYR A 51 -10.79 23.17 -0.43
N LEU A 52 -10.92 24.05 0.55
CA LEU A 52 -11.99 25.02 0.65
C LEU A 52 -11.39 26.42 0.79
N LEU A 53 -11.99 27.41 0.12
CA LEU A 53 -11.62 28.81 0.28
C LEU A 53 -12.26 29.36 1.57
N LYS A 54 -11.44 29.76 2.53
CA LYS A 54 -11.87 30.41 3.78
C LYS A 54 -11.07 31.68 4.01
N SER A 55 -11.75 32.81 4.23
CA SER A 55 -11.13 34.11 4.50
C SER A 55 -10.02 34.48 3.51
N GLY A 56 -10.25 34.24 2.21
CA GLY A 56 -9.30 34.54 1.14
C GLY A 56 -8.12 33.57 1.00
N ARG A 57 -8.11 32.44 1.74
CA ARG A 57 -7.04 31.42 1.65
C ARG A 57 -7.63 30.04 1.40
N TYR A 58 -6.98 29.25 0.54
CA TYR A 58 -7.32 27.84 0.39
C TYR A 58 -6.75 27.05 1.57
N GLN A 59 -7.62 26.31 2.24
CA GLN A 59 -7.26 25.42 3.35
C GLN A 59 -7.67 23.99 3.00
N ILE A 60 -6.86 23.01 3.39
CA ILE A 60 -7.23 21.61 3.23
C ILE A 60 -8.44 21.35 4.13
N HIS A 61 -9.52 20.84 3.53
CA HIS A 61 -10.77 20.55 4.20
C HIS A 61 -10.94 19.04 4.43
N LYS A 62 -10.51 18.21 3.47
CA LYS A 62 -10.69 16.76 3.50
C LYS A 62 -9.62 16.08 2.65
N ILE A 63 -9.28 14.85 2.97
CA ILE A 63 -8.44 13.98 2.12
C ILE A 63 -9.32 12.85 1.55
N SER A 64 -9.07 12.46 0.31
CA SER A 64 -9.63 11.25 -0.29
C SER A 64 -8.50 10.32 -0.71
N LEU A 65 -8.51 9.09 -0.19
CA LEU A 65 -7.60 8.03 -0.59
C LEU A 65 -8.31 7.09 -1.54
N HIS A 66 -7.77 6.93 -2.74
CA HIS A 66 -8.21 5.88 -3.66
C HIS A 66 -7.35 4.65 -3.45
N VAL A 67 -8.01 3.55 -3.11
CA VAL A 67 -7.35 2.35 -2.62
C VAL A 67 -7.76 1.13 -3.43
N GLN A 68 -6.90 0.13 -3.47
CA GLN A 68 -7.17 -1.16 -4.08
C GLN A 68 -7.06 -2.25 -3.02
N LYS A 69 -8.05 -3.16 -2.99
CA LYS A 69 -7.99 -4.33 -2.13
C LYS A 69 -6.74 -5.12 -2.47
N THR A 70 -5.92 -5.39 -1.47
CA THR A 70 -4.69 -6.15 -1.64
C THR A 70 -4.73 -7.34 -0.70
N HIS A 71 -4.34 -8.49 -1.21
CA HIS A 71 -3.89 -9.56 -0.32
C HIS A 71 -2.52 -9.09 0.15
N THR A 72 -2.37 -8.90 1.46
CA THR A 72 -1.06 -8.66 2.07
C THR A 72 -0.09 -9.68 1.48
N PRO A 73 1.03 -9.30 0.84
CA PRO A 73 2.02 -10.28 0.45
C PRO A 73 2.56 -10.85 1.75
N VAL A 74 2.11 -12.06 2.10
CA VAL A 74 2.42 -12.71 3.38
C VAL A 74 3.93 -12.88 3.56
N GLU A 75 4.68 -12.87 2.46
CA GLU A 75 6.12 -13.06 2.44
C GLU A 75 6.79 -11.78 1.93
N LYS A 76 7.57 -11.14 2.80
CA LYS A 76 8.50 -10.06 2.45
C LYS A 76 9.88 -10.41 3.00
N SER A 77 10.91 -10.04 2.26
CA SER A 77 12.30 -10.19 2.67
C SER A 77 12.96 -8.82 2.71
N LEU A 78 13.86 -8.59 3.68
CA LEU A 78 14.63 -7.36 3.77
C LEU A 78 15.94 -7.53 2.99
N VAL A 79 16.14 -6.72 1.95
CA VAL A 79 17.35 -6.73 1.10
C VAL A 79 17.86 -5.31 0.98
N ASP A 80 19.13 -5.09 1.33
CA ASP A 80 19.79 -3.78 1.23
C ASP A 80 18.98 -2.63 1.87
N GLY A 81 18.30 -2.93 2.99
CA GLY A 81 17.45 -1.98 3.71
C GLY A 81 16.08 -1.71 3.08
N ARG A 82 15.66 -2.49 2.07
CA ARG A 82 14.36 -2.38 1.39
C ARG A 82 13.53 -3.65 1.55
N TRP A 83 12.21 -3.49 1.69
CA TRP A 83 11.30 -4.61 1.78
C TRP A 83 10.86 -5.05 0.38
N VAL A 84 11.31 -6.23 -0.04
CA VAL A 84 10.91 -6.83 -1.31
C VAL A 84 9.86 -7.92 -1.09
N ILE A 85 9.01 -8.16 -2.09
CA ILE A 85 7.98 -9.19 -2.02
C ILE A 85 8.60 -10.56 -2.29
N GLY A 86 8.21 -11.55 -1.49
CA GLY A 86 8.61 -12.94 -1.60
C GLY A 86 9.90 -13.27 -0.85
N ASP A 87 10.25 -14.55 -0.93
CA ASP A 87 11.45 -15.11 -0.35
C ASP A 87 12.66 -14.88 -1.26
N THR A 88 13.67 -14.17 -0.75
CA THR A 88 14.88 -13.81 -1.49
C THR A 88 15.89 -14.94 -1.61
N THR A 89 15.65 -16.05 -0.92
CA THR A 89 16.41 -17.28 -1.10
C THR A 89 16.00 -18.04 -2.36
N CYS A 90 14.95 -17.60 -3.06
CA CYS A 90 14.57 -18.15 -4.35
C CYS A 90 15.30 -17.44 -5.50
N THR A 91 15.90 -18.19 -6.43
CA THR A 91 16.63 -17.66 -7.60
C THR A 91 15.77 -16.81 -8.54
N TYR A 92 14.44 -17.03 -8.52
CA TYR A 92 13.49 -16.29 -9.35
C TYR A 92 12.94 -15.03 -8.67
N ASN A 93 13.30 -14.76 -7.41
CA ASN A 93 12.85 -13.55 -6.71
C ASN A 93 13.26 -12.31 -7.51
N ALA A 94 12.29 -11.43 -7.79
CA ALA A 94 12.52 -10.24 -8.60
C ALA A 94 13.20 -9.10 -7.82
N ARG A 95 13.47 -9.27 -6.52
CA ARG A 95 13.98 -8.26 -5.58
C ARG A 95 13.24 -6.93 -5.71
N SER A 96 11.92 -7.01 -5.85
CA SER A 96 11.04 -5.88 -6.13
C SER A 96 10.01 -5.68 -5.03
N GLU A 97 9.72 -4.43 -4.71
CA GLU A 97 8.65 -4.04 -3.77
C GLU A 97 7.25 -4.27 -4.35
N LEU A 98 7.15 -4.52 -5.67
CA LEU A 98 5.90 -4.60 -6.41
C LEU A 98 5.64 -5.98 -7.04
N LEU A 99 6.69 -6.77 -7.28
CA LEU A 99 6.60 -8.06 -7.96
C LEU A 99 7.40 -9.12 -7.21
N ARG A 100 6.78 -10.27 -6.96
CA ARG A 100 7.43 -11.43 -6.32
C ARG A 100 8.45 -12.09 -7.25
N CYS A 101 7.99 -12.57 -8.38
CA CYS A 101 8.78 -13.19 -9.45
C CYS A 101 7.95 -13.24 -10.74
N ALA A 102 8.61 -13.48 -11.87
CA ALA A 102 7.92 -13.60 -13.16
C ALA A 102 7.10 -14.90 -13.30
N VAL A 103 7.57 -15.98 -12.65
CA VAL A 103 7.00 -17.33 -12.81
C VAL A 103 5.77 -17.59 -11.92
N ASN A 104 5.70 -16.95 -10.76
CA ASN A 104 4.57 -17.08 -9.83
C ASN A 104 4.29 -15.73 -9.15
N PRO A 105 3.76 -14.73 -9.89
CA PRO A 105 3.59 -13.37 -9.37
C PRO A 105 2.59 -13.28 -8.20
N SER A 106 1.61 -14.19 -8.14
CA SER A 106 0.48 -14.11 -7.20
C SER A 106 0.48 -15.17 -6.09
N GLY A 107 1.21 -16.27 -6.23
CA GLY A 107 1.23 -17.36 -5.26
C GLY A 107 2.32 -17.21 -4.19
N PRO A 108 2.18 -17.86 -3.02
CA PRO A 108 3.21 -17.83 -1.98
C PRO A 108 4.43 -18.67 -2.38
N CYS A 109 5.57 -18.40 -1.75
CA CYS A 109 6.85 -19.08 -1.96
C CYS A 109 6.86 -20.46 -1.30
N ASP A 110 6.28 -20.61 -0.10
CA ASP A 110 6.26 -21.85 0.69
C ASP A 110 5.70 -23.09 -0.04
N ARG A 111 4.77 -22.89 -0.99
CA ARG A 111 4.11 -23.93 -1.78
C ARG A 111 4.32 -23.78 -3.28
N CYS A 112 5.32 -22.99 -3.69
CA CYS A 112 5.60 -22.72 -5.08
C CYS A 112 6.30 -23.92 -5.76
N LEU A 113 5.68 -24.50 -6.79
CA LEU A 113 6.28 -25.58 -7.60
C LEU A 113 7.53 -25.12 -8.38
N HIS A 114 7.71 -23.81 -8.56
CA HIS A 114 8.85 -23.20 -9.25
C HIS A 114 9.92 -22.69 -8.29
N TYR A 115 9.79 -22.93 -6.97
CA TYR A 115 10.79 -22.49 -6.02
C TYR A 115 12.14 -23.16 -6.32
N HIS A 116 13.19 -22.37 -6.46
CA HIS A 116 14.54 -22.86 -6.65
C HIS A 116 15.48 -22.09 -5.71
N PRO A 117 16.17 -22.75 -4.77
CA PRO A 117 17.12 -22.07 -3.89
C PRO A 117 18.20 -21.32 -4.67
N SER A 118 18.61 -20.15 -4.20
CA SER A 118 19.76 -19.40 -4.70
C SER A 118 21.05 -19.96 -4.09
N GLU A 119 22.08 -20.18 -4.90
CA GLU A 119 23.33 -20.82 -4.45
C GLU A 119 24.26 -19.94 -3.59
N ASN A 120 23.86 -18.72 -3.24
CA ASN A 120 24.69 -17.80 -2.45
C ASN A 120 24.02 -17.47 -1.12
N PHE A 121 24.46 -18.13 -0.05
CA PHE A 121 24.25 -17.75 1.34
C PHE A 121 25.59 -17.40 1.98
#